data_AF-A0A933EUL6-F1
#
_entry.id   AF-A0A933EUL6-F1
#
_cell.length_a   1.000
_cell.length_b   1.000
_cell.length_c   1.000
_cell.angle_alpha   90.00
_cell.angle_beta   90.00
_cell.angle_gamma   90.00
#
_symmetry.space_group_name_H-M   'P 1'
#
loop_
_entity.id
_entity.type
_entity.pdbx_description
1 polymer ?
#
loop_
_entity_poly.entity_id
_entity_poly.type
_entity_poly.pdbx_seq_one_letter_code
_entity_poly.pdbx_strand_id
1 'polypeptide(L)' 'MKVKTGLKVGKALGDLVGDATQATGLDKVAAALSRLTGLHCGCEERKAALNRLVPRVPLT' A
#
# COMPACT_ATOMS: atom_id res chain seq x y z
N MET A 1 8.66 13.71 11.67
CA MET A 1 9.04 13.33 10.29
C MET A 1 7.93 13.76 9.35
N LYS A 2 8.18 14.64 8.37
CA LYS A 2 7.21 14.96 7.32
C LYS A 2 7.31 13.86 6.26
N VAL A 3 6.45 12.85 6.35
CA VAL A 3 6.36 11.83 5.30
C VAL A 3 5.77 12.53 4.08
N LYS A 4 6.63 12.96 3.15
CA LYS A 4 6.20 13.43 1.84
C LYS A 4 5.79 12.20 1.04
N THR A 5 4.56 11.75 1.21
CA THR A 5 3.98 10.76 0.32
C THR A 5 3.86 11.37 -1.07
N GLY A 6 4.54 10.79 -2.07
CA GLY A 6 4.47 11.17 -3.49
C GLY A 6 3.14 10.78 -4.15
N LEU A 7 2.05 10.93 -3.40
CA LEU A 7 0.68 10.57 -3.75
C LEU A 7 0.22 11.47 -4.91
N LYS A 8 0.22 10.94 -6.13
CA LYS A 8 -0.23 11.65 -7.34
C LYS A 8 -1.73 11.44 -7.55
N VAL A 9 -2.44 12.53 -7.82
CA VAL A 9 -3.84 12.51 -8.26
C VAL A 9 -3.93 11.69 -9.54
N GLY A 10 -4.90 10.76 -9.61
CA GLY A 10 -5.10 9.93 -10.79
C GLY A 10 -4.42 8.55 -10.75
N LYS A 11 -3.66 8.21 -9.70
CA LYS A 11 -3.22 6.81 -9.45
C LYS A 11 -4.33 5.98 -8.81
N ALA A 12 -4.24 4.65 -8.97
CA ALA A 12 -5.11 3.68 -8.32
C ALA A 12 -4.79 3.58 -6.81
N LEU A 13 -5.81 3.32 -5.99
CA LEU A 13 -5.70 3.44 -4.53
C LEU A 13 -4.74 2.43 -3.90
N GLY A 14 -4.72 1.20 -4.40
CA GLY A 14 -3.77 0.18 -3.96
C GLY A 14 -2.32 0.56 -4.30
N ASP A 15 -2.09 1.18 -5.46
CA ASP A 15 -0.77 1.68 -5.85
C ASP A 15 -0.27 2.78 -4.91
N LEU A 16 -1.16 3.70 -4.55
CA LEU A 16 -0.87 4.77 -3.61
C LEU A 16 -0.59 4.27 -2.19
N VAL A 17 -1.39 3.31 -1.71
CA VAL A 17 -1.16 2.67 -0.41
C VAL A 17 0.19 1.94 -0.43
N GLY A 18 0.51 1.18 -1.49
CA GLY A 18 1.80 0.52 -1.64
C GLY A 18 2.98 1.50 -1.62
N ASP A 19 2.91 2.58 -2.40
CA ASP A 19 3.94 3.64 -2.41
C ASP A 19 4.11 4.28 -1.02
N ALA A 20 3.01 4.55 -0.31
CA ALA A 20 3.03 5.13 1.04
C ALA A 20 3.60 4.14 2.08
N THR A 21 3.19 2.87 2.05
CA THR A 21 3.66 1.80 2.93
C THR A 21 5.16 1.52 2.72
N GLN A 22 5.62 1.59 1.47
CA GLN A 22 7.03 1.45 1.14
C GLN A 22 7.85 2.66 1.62
N ALA A 23 7.38 3.88 1.36
CA ALA A 23 8.06 5.11 1.77
C ALA A 23 8.14 5.26 3.30
N THR A 24 7.17 4.72 4.03
CA THR A 24 7.14 4.71 5.50
C THR A 24 7.88 3.52 6.11
N GLY A 25 8.27 2.53 5.31
CA GLY A 25 8.95 1.31 5.78
C GLY A 25 8.02 0.30 6.47
N LEU A 26 6.71 0.48 6.36
CA LEU A 26 5.70 -0.41 6.94
C LEU A 26 5.72 -1.81 6.30
N ASP A 27 6.21 -1.96 5.06
CA ASP A 27 6.42 -3.27 4.41
C ASP A 27 7.33 -4.19 5.23
N LYS A 28 8.37 -3.62 5.86
CA LYS A 28 9.30 -4.41 6.70
C LYS A 28 8.60 -4.95 7.94
N VAL A 29 7.69 -4.15 8.51
CA VAL A 29 6.89 -4.54 9.68
C VAL A 29 5.89 -5.63 9.29
N ALA A 30 5.19 -5.45 8.16
CA ALA A 30 4.26 -6.44 7.63
C ALA A 30 4.97 -7.76 7.31
N ALA A 31 6.16 -7.73 6.71
CA ALA A 31 6.96 -8.92 6.44
C ALA A 31 7.42 -9.63 7.72
N ALA A 32 7.85 -8.88 8.74
CA ALA A 32 8.21 -9.45 10.04
C ALA A 32 7.01 -10.10 10.73
N LEU A 33 5.85 -9.45 10.70
CA LEU A 33 4.59 -10.00 11.22
C LEU A 33 4.16 -11.27 10.48
N SER A 34 4.26 -11.29 9.15
CA SER A 34 3.96 -12.50 8.35
C SER A 34 4.88 -13.67 8.72
N ARG A 35 6.18 -13.42 8.95
CA ARG A 35 7.11 -14.46 9.38
C ARG A 35 6.79 -14.98 10.79
N LEU A 36 6.43 -14.09 11.70
CA LEU A 36 6.13 -14.44 13.10
C LEU A 36 4.79 -15.18 13.25
N THR A 37 3.77 -14.75 12.49
CA THR A 37 2.42 -15.30 12.60
C THR A 37 2.16 -16.45 11.63
N GLY A 38 3.03 -16.65 10.64
CA GLY A 38 2.82 -17.60 9.54
C GLY A 38 1.70 -17.20 8.57
N LEU A 39 1.03 -16.06 8.79
CA LEU A 39 -0.03 -15.56 7.93
C LEU A 39 0.58 -14.92 6.69
N HIS A 40 0.13 -15.34 5.51
CA HIS A 40 0.55 -14.71 4.26
C HIS A 40 -0.04 -13.30 4.16
N CYS A 41 0.80 -12.27 3.90
CA CYS A 41 0.32 -10.89 3.81
C CYS A 41 -0.76 -10.72 2.71
N GLY A 42 -0.59 -11.39 1.57
CA GLY A 42 -1.43 -11.17 0.39
C GLY A 42 -1.36 -9.73 -0.12
N CYS A 43 -0.24 -9.04 0.13
CA CYS A 43 -0.05 -7.62 -0.15
C CYS A 43 -0.39 -7.27 -1.63
N GLU A 44 0.04 -8.09 -2.59
CA GLU A 44 -0.22 -7.90 -4.03
C GLU A 44 -1.69 -8.13 -4.41
N GLU A 45 -2.34 -9.17 -3.89
CA GLU A 45 -3.76 -9.43 -4.15
C GLU A 45 -4.64 -8.33 -3.55
N ARG A 46 -4.31 -7.85 -2.35
CA ARG A 46 -4.99 -6.72 -1.71
C ARG A 46 -4.80 -5.45 -2.53
N LYS A 47 -3.58 -5.20 -3.01
CA LYS A 47 -3.27 -4.07 -3.89
C LYS A 47 -4.09 -4.13 -5.17
N ALA A 48 -4.14 -5.30 -5.83
CA ALA A 48 -4.90 -5.50 -7.06
C ALA A 48 -6.41 -5.36 -6.83
N ALA A 49 -6.95 -5.89 -5.73
CA ALA A 49 -8.34 -5.73 -5.34
C ALA A 49 -8.68 -4.25 -5.10
N LEU A 50 -7.85 -3.53 -4.35
CA LEU A 50 -8.01 -2.09 -4.13
C LEU A 50 -7.94 -1.29 -5.44
N ASN A 51 -7.04 -1.66 -6.36
CA ASN A 51 -6.93 -1.03 -7.67
C ASN A 51 -8.13 -1.32 -8.57
N ARG A 52 -8.79 -2.47 -8.44
CA ARG A 52 -10.03 -2.78 -9.17
C ARG A 52 -11.22 -2.01 -8.62
N LEU A 53 -11.32 -1.90 -7.29
CA LEU A 53 -12.39 -1.19 -6.62
C LEU A 53 -12.26 0.34 -6.77
N VAL A 54 -11.04 0.85 -6.65
CA VAL A 54 -10.72 2.27 -6.78
C VAL A 54 -9.55 2.44 -7.76
N PRO A 55 -9.83 2.35 -9.07
CA PRO A 55 -8.83 2.47 -10.13
C PRO A 55 -8.26 3.89 -10.25
N ARG A 56 -8.95 4.88 -9.69
CA ARG A 56 -8.48 6.26 -9.62
C ARG A 56 -8.95 6.91 -8.34
N VAL A 57 -8.03 7.47 -7.57
CA VAL A 57 -8.38 8.23 -6.36
C VAL A 57 -8.57 9.71 -6.72
N PRO A 58 -9.76 10.29 -6.49
CA PRO A 58 -9.96 11.72 -6.57
C PRO A 58 -9.47 12.34 -5.25
N LEU A 59 -8.16 12.47 -5.08
CA LEU A 59 -7.60 13.32 -4.03
C LEU A 59 -7.69 14.77 -4.53
N THR A 60 -8.87 15.37 -4.34
CA THR A 60 -9.12 16.81 -4.43
C THR A 60 -8.47 17.56 -3.30
#